data_AF-A0A9N9S6E1-F1
#
_entry.id   AF-A0A9N9S6E1-F1
#
_cell.length_a   1.000
_cell.length_b   1.000
_cell.length_c   1.000
_cell.angle_alpha   90.00
_cell.angle_beta   90.00
_cell.angle_gamma   90.00
#
_symmetry.space_group_name_H-M   'P 1'
#
loop_
_entity.id
_entity.type
_entity.pdbx_description
1 polymer ?
#
loop_
_entity_poly.entity_id
_entity_poly.type
_entity_poly.pdbx_seq_one_letter_code
_entity_poly.pdbx_strand_id
1 'polypeptide(L)'
;MKFITFPWLLLLINELTANPASYNNRYSPVRSRKVEPSLTKTFMEDYPSYPKSLIKNLNLDKFELFFGNEYEETLGLRFDSDEQGLCTSKRRTIFPKLGKTPNGSWLPIINNDDDKYRQGIVIEECEDETQPCMFHHHFPLSVQTRCKQSYAYRQLIAIDINTNQPIRENFQFPSCCKCMYTSGHRSSQNRFGGGSEKDTTKKTNVNMSEAIIFPGNFN
;
A
#
# COMPACT_ATOMS: atom_id res chain seq x y z
N MET A 1 -61.84 55.68 -31.24
CA MET A 1 -63.19 55.60 -30.66
C MET A 1 -63.20 54.55 -29.54
N LYS A 2 -63.49 55.03 -28.33
CA LYS A 2 -64.00 54.36 -27.11
C LYS A 2 -63.42 53.00 -26.69
N PHE A 3 -62.48 53.08 -25.75
CA PHE A 3 -62.29 52.11 -24.68
C PHE A 3 -63.51 52.13 -23.76
N ILE A 4 -64.05 50.96 -23.43
CA ILE A 4 -65.07 50.79 -22.39
C ILE A 4 -64.42 49.98 -21.27
N THR A 5 -64.06 50.68 -20.20
CA THR A 5 -63.66 50.09 -18.91
C THR A 5 -64.89 50.01 -18.03
N PHE A 6 -65.25 48.81 -17.57
CA PHE A 6 -66.29 48.64 -16.53
C PHE A 6 -65.61 48.59 -15.15
N PRO A 7 -65.95 49.51 -14.22
CA PRO A 7 -65.32 49.62 -12.91
C PRO A 7 -66.23 49.05 -11.82
N TRP A 8 -65.92 47.87 -11.28
CA TRP A 8 -66.56 47.39 -10.05
C TRP A 8 -65.49 47.01 -9.02
N LEU A 9 -65.33 47.95 -8.09
CA LEU A 9 -65.23 47.75 -6.64
C LEU A 9 -64.02 46.98 -6.08
N LEU A 10 -63.08 47.78 -5.58
CA LEU A 10 -62.30 47.51 -4.37
C LEU A 10 -63.18 46.90 -3.26
N LEU A 11 -62.72 45.81 -2.64
CA LEU A 11 -62.75 45.52 -1.20
C LEU A 11 -62.34 44.05 -0.98
N LEU A 12 -61.14 43.83 -0.44
CA LEU A 12 -60.97 43.18 0.87
C LEU A 12 -59.47 42.97 1.15
N ILE A 13 -59.09 43.51 2.28
CA ILE A 13 -57.78 43.51 2.90
C ILE A 13 -57.63 42.22 3.72
N ASN A 14 -56.39 41.72 3.77
CA ASN A 14 -55.76 40.86 4.77
C ASN A 14 -55.77 39.31 4.67
N GLU A 15 -54.52 38.83 4.85
CA GLU A 15 -54.09 37.62 5.55
C GLU A 15 -54.37 36.26 4.91
N LEU A 16 -53.36 35.76 4.18
CA LEU A 16 -52.87 34.41 4.41
C LEU A 16 -51.35 34.43 4.51
N THR A 17 -50.90 34.15 5.73
CA THR A 17 -49.54 33.92 6.16
C THR A 17 -48.97 32.68 5.50
N ALA A 18 -47.79 32.79 4.88
CA ALA A 18 -46.92 31.65 4.62
C ALA A 18 -45.47 32.14 4.47
N ASN A 19 -44.76 32.19 5.58
CA ASN A 19 -43.31 32.21 5.64
C ASN A 19 -42.81 30.79 5.32
N PRO A 20 -41.75 30.59 4.52
CA PRO A 20 -40.62 29.92 5.15
C PRO A 20 -39.24 30.40 4.69
N ALA A 21 -38.43 30.63 5.72
CA ALA A 21 -37.04 30.16 5.86
C ALA A 21 -35.99 30.74 4.90
N SER A 22 -35.36 31.80 5.42
CA SER A 22 -33.96 32.19 5.21
C SER A 22 -33.02 31.02 4.88
N TYR A 23 -32.43 31.08 3.69
CA TYR A 23 -31.36 30.21 3.23
C TYR A 23 -30.07 30.55 4.00
N ASN A 24 -29.82 29.84 5.09
CA ASN A 24 -28.59 29.97 5.88
C ASN A 24 -27.40 29.39 5.10
N ASN A 25 -26.63 30.28 4.48
CA ASN A 25 -25.38 29.95 3.82
C ASN A 25 -24.28 29.73 4.88
N ARG A 26 -24.22 28.53 5.46
CA ARG A 26 -23.10 28.09 6.30
C ARG A 26 -22.00 27.54 5.41
N TYR A 27 -21.16 28.43 4.87
CA TYR A 27 -19.86 28.03 4.35
C TYR A 27 -18.99 27.56 5.51
N SER A 28 -18.98 26.25 5.75
CA SER A 28 -17.95 25.60 6.56
C SER A 28 -16.69 25.46 5.70
N PRO A 29 -15.51 25.93 6.14
CA PRO A 29 -14.29 25.72 5.38
C PRO A 29 -13.97 24.22 5.41
N VAL A 30 -13.92 23.61 4.23
CA VAL A 30 -13.41 22.24 4.07
C VAL A 30 -11.94 22.27 4.46
N ARG A 31 -11.65 21.86 5.70
CA ARG A 31 -10.31 21.61 6.20
C ARG A 31 -9.68 20.56 5.29
N SER A 32 -8.73 20.98 4.45
CA SER A 32 -7.92 20.08 3.62
C SER A 32 -7.31 19.01 4.52
N ARG A 33 -7.91 17.82 4.54
CA ARG A 33 -7.33 16.67 5.22
C ARG A 33 -6.09 16.30 4.41
N LYS A 34 -4.92 16.64 4.95
CA LYS A 34 -3.65 16.06 4.55
C LYS A 34 -3.88 14.54 4.60
N VAL A 35 -3.92 13.89 3.44
CA VAL A 35 -4.08 12.43 3.37
C VAL A 35 -2.80 11.86 3.95
N GLU A 36 -2.81 11.52 5.24
CA GLU A 36 -1.73 10.73 5.82
C GLU A 36 -1.86 9.31 5.27
N PRO A 37 -0.80 8.74 4.69
CA PRO A 37 -0.78 7.34 4.31
C PRO A 37 -1.07 6.49 5.54
N SER A 38 -1.94 5.48 5.42
CA SER A 38 -2.14 4.49 6.48
C SER A 38 -0.79 3.90 6.91
N LEU A 39 -0.62 3.59 8.20
CA LEU A 39 0.66 3.18 8.80
C LEU A 39 1.37 2.01 8.06
N THR A 40 0.62 1.19 7.34
CA THR A 40 1.07 0.02 6.57
C THR A 40 1.37 0.28 5.10
N LYS A 41 0.95 1.40 4.51
CA LYS A 41 1.20 1.69 3.10
C LYS A 41 2.62 2.21 2.89
N THR A 42 3.26 1.78 1.81
CA THR A 42 4.61 2.21 1.43
C THR A 42 4.66 3.08 0.18
N PHE A 43 3.54 3.23 -0.54
CA PHE A 43 3.44 4.07 -1.74
C PHE A 43 2.01 4.57 -1.99
N MET A 44 1.86 5.53 -2.91
CA MET A 44 0.58 6.04 -3.42
C MET A 44 0.69 6.32 -4.93
N GLU A 45 -0.26 5.82 -5.72
CA GLU A 45 -0.35 6.09 -7.18
C GLU A 45 -1.01 7.44 -7.47
N ASP A 46 -1.97 7.84 -6.64
CA ASP A 46 -2.53 9.18 -6.65
C ASP A 46 -2.02 9.98 -5.46
N TYR A 47 -1.60 11.22 -5.70
CA TYR A 47 -1.08 12.13 -4.69
C TYR A 47 -1.61 13.54 -4.96
N PRO A 48 -2.60 14.03 -4.19
CA PRO A 48 -3.26 15.32 -4.48
C PRO A 48 -2.33 16.52 -4.52
N SER A 49 -1.21 16.48 -3.79
CA SER A 49 -0.20 17.54 -3.74
C SER A 49 1.00 17.27 -4.65
N TYR A 50 0.81 16.46 -5.70
CA TYR A 50 1.87 16.12 -6.64
C TYR A 50 2.38 17.35 -7.41
N PRO A 51 3.69 17.66 -7.38
CA PRO A 51 4.24 18.93 -7.86
C PRO A 51 4.41 18.94 -9.39
N LYS A 52 3.31 18.84 -10.14
CA LYS A 52 3.30 18.75 -11.62
C LYS A 52 4.06 19.90 -12.31
N SER A 53 3.89 21.13 -11.83
CA SER A 53 4.51 22.33 -12.41
C SER A 53 6.03 22.33 -12.25
N LEU A 54 6.55 21.86 -11.11
CA LEU A 54 7.98 21.71 -10.89
C LEU A 54 8.56 20.67 -11.85
N ILE A 55 7.97 19.48 -11.89
CA ILE A 55 8.47 18.35 -12.68
C ILE A 55 8.56 18.69 -14.16
N LYS A 56 7.56 19.41 -14.70
CA LYS A 56 7.53 19.82 -16.11
C LYS A 56 8.74 20.67 -16.51
N ASN A 57 9.34 21.39 -15.56
CA ASN A 57 10.48 22.28 -15.81
C ASN A 57 11.84 21.63 -15.48
N LEU A 58 11.86 20.38 -15.01
CA LEU A 58 13.11 19.68 -14.71
C LEU A 58 13.75 19.12 -15.97
N ASN A 59 15.09 19.19 -16.04
CA ASN A 59 15.85 18.41 -17.00
C ASN A 59 16.03 16.98 -16.49
N LEU A 60 15.37 16.02 -17.14
CA LEU A 60 15.35 14.61 -16.77
C LEU A 60 16.18 13.72 -17.73
N ASP A 61 16.80 14.29 -18.76
CA ASP A 61 17.51 13.53 -19.81
C ASP A 61 18.64 12.69 -19.21
N LYS A 62 19.30 13.18 -18.15
CA LYS A 62 20.35 12.42 -17.43
C LYS A 62 19.85 11.16 -16.70
N PHE A 63 18.54 10.96 -16.63
CA PHE A 63 17.89 9.83 -15.96
C PHE A 63 17.06 8.98 -16.92
N GLU A 64 17.22 9.15 -18.24
CA GLU A 64 16.44 8.45 -19.26
C GLU A 64 16.32 6.94 -19.02
N LEU A 65 17.41 6.29 -18.57
CA LEU A 65 17.47 4.86 -18.27
C LEU A 65 16.55 4.37 -17.13
N PHE A 66 16.03 5.27 -16.30
CA PHE A 66 15.09 4.93 -15.22
C PHE A 66 13.64 4.99 -15.66
N PHE A 67 13.35 5.59 -16.82
CA PHE A 67 12.00 5.69 -17.35
C PHE A 67 11.69 4.51 -18.29
N GLY A 68 10.46 4.04 -18.23
CA GLY A 68 9.99 2.82 -18.86
C GLY A 68 9.15 1.99 -17.88
N ASN A 69 8.60 0.89 -18.39
CA ASN A 69 7.96 -0.12 -17.56
C ASN A 69 8.98 -1.20 -17.23
N GLU A 70 8.99 -1.64 -15.97
CA GLU A 70 9.67 -2.87 -15.58
C GLU A 70 9.11 -4.01 -16.44
N TYR A 71 10.00 -4.68 -17.17
CA TYR A 71 9.62 -5.76 -18.07
C TYR A 71 9.14 -6.96 -17.24
N GLU A 72 7.90 -7.36 -17.48
CA GLU A 72 7.13 -8.31 -16.67
C GLU A 72 7.83 -9.69 -16.53
N GLU A 73 8.71 -10.05 -17.46
CA GLU A 73 9.45 -11.32 -17.44
C GLU A 73 10.51 -11.44 -16.33
N THR A 74 10.93 -10.35 -15.70
CA THR A 74 12.08 -10.38 -14.77
C THR A 74 11.75 -10.73 -13.33
N LEU A 75 10.46 -10.69 -12.94
CA LEU A 75 10.04 -10.99 -11.57
C LEU A 75 9.03 -12.12 -11.45
N GLY A 76 8.58 -12.72 -12.56
CA GLY A 76 7.76 -13.95 -12.53
C GLY A 76 8.46 -14.99 -11.65
N LEU A 77 7.79 -15.41 -10.58
CA LEU A 77 8.12 -16.72 -10.04
C LEU A 77 7.92 -17.68 -11.22
N ARG A 78 9.00 -18.31 -11.67
CA ARG A 78 8.97 -19.29 -12.77
C ARG A 78 8.33 -20.55 -12.22
N PHE A 79 7.03 -20.45 -11.96
CA PHE A 79 6.20 -21.58 -11.64
C PHE A 79 5.87 -22.26 -12.96
N ASP A 80 6.00 -23.58 -12.97
CA ASP A 80 5.38 -24.37 -14.04
C ASP A 80 3.85 -24.16 -13.99
N SER A 81 3.16 -24.37 -15.10
CA SER A 81 1.73 -24.03 -15.23
C SER A 81 0.80 -24.73 -14.23
N ASP A 82 1.29 -25.78 -13.57
CA ASP A 82 0.63 -26.60 -12.56
C ASP A 82 1.11 -26.31 -11.13
N GLU A 83 2.10 -25.44 -10.94
CA GLU A 83 2.59 -25.03 -9.63
C GLU A 83 1.79 -23.85 -9.05
N GLN A 84 1.39 -23.98 -7.79
CA GLN A 84 0.69 -22.93 -7.06
C GLN A 84 1.36 -22.66 -5.72
N GLY A 85 1.59 -21.37 -5.42
CA GLY A 85 2.08 -20.95 -4.12
C GLY A 85 1.06 -21.20 -3.01
N LEU A 86 1.54 -21.39 -1.77
CA LEU A 86 0.68 -21.62 -0.61
C LEU A 86 -0.11 -20.38 -0.15
N CYS A 87 0.14 -19.22 -0.76
CA CYS A 87 -0.51 -17.96 -0.44
C CYS A 87 -0.96 -17.29 -1.74
N THR A 88 -2.20 -16.80 -1.76
CA THR A 88 -2.72 -16.04 -2.90
C THR A 88 -2.14 -14.62 -2.88
N SER A 89 -1.62 -14.19 -4.01
CA SER A 89 -1.11 -12.85 -4.23
C SER A 89 -1.62 -12.28 -5.55
N LYS A 90 -1.63 -10.95 -5.65
CA LYS A 90 -2.03 -10.22 -6.83
C LYS A 90 -0.87 -9.41 -7.35
N ARG A 91 -0.45 -9.72 -8.56
CA ARG A 91 0.58 -8.97 -9.29
C ARG A 91 -0.05 -7.90 -10.17
N ARG A 92 0.59 -6.74 -10.24
CA ARG A 92 0.20 -5.64 -11.13
C ARG A 92 1.35 -4.66 -11.34
N THR A 93 1.34 -3.99 -12.47
CA THR A 93 2.21 -2.82 -12.72
C THR A 93 1.56 -1.57 -12.14
N ILE A 94 2.35 -0.74 -11.46
CA ILE A 94 1.93 0.52 -10.86
C ILE A 94 2.83 1.67 -11.27
N PHE A 95 2.31 2.89 -11.12
CA PHE A 95 3.04 4.14 -11.38
C PHE A 95 2.99 5.03 -10.14
N PRO A 96 3.80 4.74 -9.11
CA PRO A 96 3.71 5.45 -7.83
C PRO A 96 4.15 6.90 -7.97
N LYS A 97 3.35 7.84 -7.43
CA LYS A 97 3.65 9.28 -7.37
C LYS A 97 4.24 9.71 -6.03
N LEU A 98 4.08 8.89 -5.00
CA LEU A 98 4.67 9.08 -3.68
C LEU A 98 5.15 7.74 -3.13
N GLY A 99 6.34 7.71 -2.52
CA GLY A 99 6.89 6.49 -1.94
C GLY A 99 7.59 6.73 -0.62
N LYS A 100 7.64 5.69 0.20
CA LYS A 100 8.35 5.65 1.47
C LYS A 100 9.77 5.13 1.25
N THR A 101 10.74 5.92 1.66
CA THR A 101 12.17 5.58 1.60
C THR A 101 12.57 4.68 2.78
N PRO A 102 13.74 4.01 2.73
CA PRO A 102 14.24 3.19 3.84
C PRO A 102 14.38 3.94 5.17
N ASN A 103 14.67 5.25 5.13
CA ASN A 103 14.74 6.09 6.33
C ASN A 103 13.35 6.50 6.87
N GLY A 104 12.27 6.05 6.24
CA GLY A 104 10.89 6.32 6.64
C GLY A 104 10.31 7.64 6.13
N SER A 105 11.07 8.42 5.36
CA SER A 105 10.60 9.67 4.73
C SER A 105 9.73 9.39 3.51
N TRP A 106 8.87 10.34 3.16
CA TRP A 106 8.02 10.25 1.97
C TRP A 106 8.50 11.26 0.95
N LEU A 107 8.81 10.79 -0.26
CA LEU A 107 9.27 11.65 -1.35
C LEU A 107 8.36 11.51 -2.58
N PRO A 108 8.11 12.60 -3.31
CA PRO A 108 7.44 12.54 -4.61
C PRO A 108 8.30 11.79 -5.62
N ILE A 109 7.74 10.73 -6.21
CA ILE A 109 8.39 9.95 -7.27
C ILE A 109 7.99 10.57 -8.61
N ILE A 110 8.93 10.75 -9.53
CA ILE A 110 8.66 11.33 -10.85
C ILE A 110 7.94 10.31 -11.73
N ASN A 111 6.61 10.42 -11.78
CA ASN A 111 5.71 9.64 -12.61
C ASN A 111 4.67 10.57 -13.22
N ASN A 112 5.02 11.20 -14.34
CA ASN A 112 4.10 12.09 -15.04
C ASN A 112 3.06 11.29 -15.82
N ASP A 113 1.92 11.94 -16.06
CA ASP A 113 0.86 11.36 -16.88
C ASP A 113 1.27 11.34 -18.39
N ASP A 114 2.42 11.91 -18.76
CA ASP A 114 2.99 11.83 -20.11
C ASP A 114 3.88 10.57 -20.26
N ASP A 115 3.82 9.88 -21.40
CA ASP A 115 4.50 8.59 -21.59
C ASP A 115 6.04 8.66 -21.53
N LYS A 116 6.64 9.83 -21.75
CA LYS A 116 8.10 10.00 -21.79
C LYS A 116 8.77 9.77 -20.43
N TYR A 117 8.14 10.21 -19.34
CA TYR A 117 8.74 10.20 -18.00
C TYR A 117 7.87 9.43 -17.01
N ARG A 118 7.67 8.15 -17.31
CA ARG A 118 7.00 7.17 -16.46
C ARG A 118 7.97 6.10 -16.01
N GLN A 119 7.83 5.68 -14.76
CA GLN A 119 8.56 4.63 -14.09
C GLN A 119 7.52 3.62 -13.60
N GLY A 120 7.18 2.67 -14.48
CA GLY A 120 6.28 1.57 -14.16
C GLY A 120 7.04 0.49 -13.42
N ILE A 121 6.54 0.06 -12.27
CA ILE A 121 7.14 -1.05 -11.50
C ILE A 121 6.12 -2.15 -11.30
N VAL A 122 6.58 -3.40 -11.32
CA VAL A 122 5.74 -4.56 -11.03
C VAL A 122 5.78 -4.81 -9.53
N ILE A 123 4.61 -4.83 -8.92
CA ILE A 123 4.44 -5.19 -7.51
C ILE A 123 3.60 -6.44 -7.37
N GLU A 124 3.78 -7.11 -6.23
CA GLU A 124 2.99 -8.28 -5.87
C GLU A 124 2.55 -8.19 -4.40
N GLU A 125 1.25 -8.05 -4.21
CA GLU A 125 0.60 -7.84 -2.92
C GLU A 125 -0.09 -9.15 -2.47
N CYS A 126 0.06 -9.54 -1.22
CA CYS A 126 -0.76 -10.58 -0.61
C CYS A 126 -2.23 -10.17 -0.70
N GLU A 127 -3.12 -11.10 -1.04
CA GLU A 127 -4.56 -10.82 -0.93
C GLU A 127 -4.99 -10.68 0.55
N ASP A 128 -4.39 -11.50 1.43
CA ASP A 128 -4.60 -11.43 2.88
C ASP A 128 -3.35 -11.87 3.67
N GLU A 129 -2.71 -10.92 4.36
CA GLU A 129 -1.52 -11.15 5.21
C GLU A 129 -1.81 -11.81 6.58
N THR A 130 -3.07 -12.13 6.83
CA THR A 130 -3.52 -12.76 8.07
C THR A 130 -4.03 -14.18 7.85
N GLN A 131 -4.25 -14.61 6.61
CA GLN A 131 -4.75 -15.96 6.36
C GLN A 131 -3.71 -17.04 6.65
N PRO A 132 -4.13 -18.19 7.20
CA PRO A 132 -3.32 -19.40 7.19
C PRO A 132 -2.94 -19.76 5.77
N CYS A 133 -1.78 -20.39 5.58
CA CYS A 133 -1.38 -20.85 4.26
C CYS A 133 -2.33 -21.96 3.76
N MET A 134 -2.41 -22.15 2.45
CA MET A 134 -3.09 -23.29 1.87
C MET A 134 -2.56 -24.59 2.48
N PHE A 135 -3.46 -25.55 2.67
CA PHE A 135 -3.17 -26.83 3.33
C PHE A 135 -2.64 -26.72 4.77
N HIS A 136 -2.93 -25.62 5.49
CA HIS A 136 -2.45 -25.45 6.88
C HIS A 136 -2.82 -26.63 7.81
N HIS A 137 -3.91 -27.35 7.54
CA HIS A 137 -4.34 -28.52 8.30
C HIS A 137 -3.41 -29.74 8.18
N HIS A 138 -2.56 -29.80 7.14
CA HIS A 138 -1.57 -30.87 6.96
C HIS A 138 -0.25 -30.60 7.67
N PHE A 139 -0.05 -29.39 8.19
CA PHE A 139 1.11 -29.11 9.03
C PHE A 139 0.90 -29.70 10.43
N PRO A 140 1.98 -30.08 11.15
CA PRO A 140 1.88 -30.55 12.52
C PRO A 140 1.10 -29.58 13.41
N LEU A 141 0.31 -30.10 14.36
CA LEU A 141 -0.52 -29.28 15.26
C LEU A 141 0.27 -28.24 16.07
N SER A 142 1.57 -28.47 16.28
CA SER A 142 2.47 -27.54 16.95
C SER A 142 2.93 -26.39 16.06
N VAL A 143 2.55 -26.34 14.78
CA VAL A 143 2.99 -25.32 13.81
C VAL A 143 1.80 -24.48 13.38
N GLN A 144 1.95 -23.15 13.48
CA GLN A 144 1.00 -22.20 12.91
C GLN A 144 1.61 -21.56 11.68
N THR A 145 0.91 -21.62 10.56
CA THR A 145 1.32 -20.98 9.30
C THR A 145 0.48 -19.74 9.02
N ARG A 146 1.08 -18.71 8.41
CA ARG A 146 0.42 -17.47 7.99
C ARG A 146 1.10 -16.89 6.75
N CYS A 147 0.31 -16.35 5.83
CA CYS A 147 0.83 -15.57 4.72
C CYS A 147 1.38 -14.23 5.21
N LYS A 148 2.53 -13.80 4.68
CA LYS A 148 3.17 -12.54 5.03
C LYS A 148 3.70 -11.82 3.80
N GLN A 149 3.50 -10.51 3.76
CA GLN A 149 4.03 -9.67 2.70
C GLN A 149 5.54 -9.52 2.85
N SER A 150 6.26 -9.87 1.79
CA SER A 150 7.65 -9.52 1.60
C SER A 150 7.74 -8.19 0.85
N TYR A 151 8.70 -7.36 1.24
CA TYR A 151 8.97 -6.08 0.58
C TYR A 151 10.37 -6.10 -0.03
N ALA A 152 10.55 -5.34 -1.11
CA ALA A 152 11.84 -5.10 -1.74
C ALA A 152 12.06 -3.61 -1.93
N TYR A 153 13.32 -3.20 -2.00
CA TYR A 153 13.67 -1.83 -2.36
C TYR A 153 13.87 -1.72 -3.87
N ARG A 154 13.26 -0.71 -4.49
CA ARG A 154 13.47 -0.36 -5.90
C ARG A 154 13.98 1.06 -5.99
N GLN A 155 14.99 1.26 -6.83
CA GLN A 155 15.56 2.58 -7.07
C GLN A 155 14.73 3.30 -8.13
N LEU A 156 14.22 4.49 -7.80
CA LEU A 156 13.44 5.33 -8.70
C LEU A 156 13.96 6.77 -8.66
N ILE A 157 13.57 7.55 -9.66
CA ILE A 157 13.80 8.99 -9.68
C ILE A 157 12.71 9.69 -8.89
N ALA A 158 13.13 10.48 -7.91
CA ALA A 158 12.26 11.25 -7.05
C ALA A 158 12.71 12.72 -6.99
N ILE A 159 11.89 13.56 -6.36
CA ILE A 159 12.21 14.96 -6.11
C ILE A 159 12.71 15.10 -4.69
N ASP A 160 13.91 15.66 -4.54
CA ASP A 160 14.41 16.06 -3.24
C ASP A 160 13.65 17.29 -2.74
N ILE A 161 13.06 17.19 -1.55
CA ILE A 161 12.20 18.23 -0.97
C ILE A 161 12.94 19.52 -0.61
N ASN A 162 14.27 19.47 -0.43
CA ASN A 162 15.06 20.62 0.01
C ASN A 162 15.60 21.41 -1.18
N THR A 163 16.04 20.70 -2.21
CA THR A 163 16.69 21.26 -3.40
C THR A 163 15.73 21.40 -4.58
N ASN A 164 14.57 20.74 -4.54
CA ASN A 164 13.63 20.61 -5.65
C ASN A 164 14.27 20.02 -6.92
N GLN A 165 15.36 19.25 -6.77
CA GLN A 165 16.07 18.61 -7.87
C GLN A 165 15.75 17.11 -7.95
N PRO A 166 15.83 16.51 -9.15
CA PRO A 166 15.65 15.09 -9.30
C PRO A 166 16.86 14.31 -8.77
N ILE A 167 16.57 13.30 -7.95
CA ILE A 167 17.54 12.43 -7.27
C ILE A 167 17.19 10.96 -7.51
N ARG A 168 18.18 10.08 -7.38
CA ARG A 168 17.95 8.63 -7.32
C ARG A 168 17.75 8.23 -5.86
N GLU A 169 16.65 7.56 -5.56
CA GLU A 169 16.33 7.11 -4.20
C GLU A 169 15.70 5.72 -4.23
N ASN A 170 15.91 4.96 -3.17
CA ASN A 170 15.29 3.66 -2.96
C ASN A 170 13.93 3.82 -2.28
N PHE A 171 12.96 3.03 -2.73
CA PHE A 171 11.61 3.01 -2.17
C PHE A 171 11.17 1.59 -1.87
N GLN A 172 10.40 1.43 -0.81
CA GLN A 172 9.91 0.13 -0.38
C GLN A 172 8.63 -0.24 -1.13
N PHE A 173 8.63 -1.38 -1.82
CA PHE A 173 7.46 -1.90 -2.53
C PHE A 173 7.17 -3.37 -2.19
N PRO A 174 5.89 -3.78 -2.19
CA PRO A 174 5.51 -5.18 -1.99
C PRO A 174 5.97 -6.03 -3.18
N SER A 175 6.64 -7.15 -2.90
CA SER A 175 7.33 -7.96 -3.92
C SER A 175 6.91 -9.42 -4.01
N CYS A 176 6.42 -10.03 -2.92
CA CYS A 176 6.00 -11.43 -2.90
C CYS A 176 5.18 -11.73 -1.64
N CYS A 177 4.21 -12.65 -1.76
CA CYS A 177 3.51 -13.20 -0.60
C CYS A 177 4.07 -14.56 -0.20
N LYS A 178 4.60 -14.68 1.04
CA LYS A 178 5.28 -15.90 1.51
C LYS A 178 4.51 -16.58 2.62
N CYS A 179 4.43 -17.90 2.57
CA CYS A 179 3.97 -18.69 3.70
C CYS A 179 5.06 -18.76 4.77
N MET A 180 4.76 -18.22 5.95
CA MET A 180 5.64 -18.27 7.11
C MET A 180 5.05 -19.22 8.14
N TYR A 181 5.91 -19.97 8.83
CA TYR A 181 5.50 -20.84 9.92
C TYR A 181 6.11 -20.39 11.25
N THR A 182 5.42 -20.70 12.34
CA THR A 182 5.89 -20.50 13.71
C THR A 182 5.65 -21.77 14.50
N SER A 183 6.68 -22.31 15.13
CA SER A 183 6.56 -23.48 16.01
C SER A 183 6.15 -23.04 17.41
N GLY A 184 5.09 -23.66 17.92
CA GLY A 184 4.60 -23.55 19.30
C GLY A 184 5.51 -24.24 20.31
N HIS A 185 6.83 -24.05 20.25
CA HIS A 185 7.67 -24.19 21.43
C HIS A 185 7.59 -22.91 22.25
N ARG A 186 6.40 -22.63 22.79
CA ARG A 186 6.37 -21.90 24.06
C ARG A 186 7.02 -22.85 25.05
N SER A 187 8.29 -22.65 25.35
CA SER A 187 8.86 -23.12 26.59
C SER A 187 8.07 -22.48 27.72
N SER A 188 6.96 -23.11 28.09
CA SER A 188 6.38 -22.97 29.40
C SER A 188 7.44 -23.46 30.38
N GLN A 189 8.36 -22.58 30.78
CA GLN A 189 9.14 -22.79 31.99
C GLN A 189 8.18 -22.64 33.17
N ASN A 190 7.33 -23.64 33.38
CA ASN A 190 6.74 -23.86 34.68
C ASN A 190 7.72 -24.69 35.49
N ARG A 191 8.31 -24.01 36.48
CA ARG A 191 8.59 -24.51 37.83
C ARG A 191 9.07 -25.96 37.94
N PHE A 192 10.37 -26.13 38.11
CA PHE A 192 10.90 -26.90 39.23
C PHE A 192 11.84 -25.99 40.02
N GLY A 193 11.62 -25.92 41.34
CA GLY A 193 12.45 -25.12 42.22
C GLY A 193 13.83 -25.71 42.41
N GLY A 194 14.76 -24.85 42.84
CA GLY A 194 16.01 -25.25 43.49
C GLY A 194 17.26 -24.89 42.71
N GLY A 195 18.13 -24.10 43.34
CA GLY A 195 19.55 -24.04 43.02
C GLY A 195 20.01 -22.79 42.31
N SER A 196 20.58 -21.86 43.07
CA SER A 196 21.52 -20.86 42.57
C SER A 196 22.75 -21.58 42.03
N GLU A 197 23.01 -21.53 40.73
CA GLU A 197 24.38 -21.72 40.22
C GLU A 197 24.59 -20.95 38.93
N LYS A 198 25.68 -20.18 38.92
CA LYS A 198 26.14 -19.34 37.82
C LYS A 198 26.81 -20.24 36.78
N ASP A 199 26.43 -20.22 35.50
CA ASP A 199 27.43 -20.36 34.45
C ASP A 199 27.01 -19.87 33.05
N THR A 200 27.85 -18.97 32.57
CA THR A 200 28.28 -18.64 31.20
C THR A 200 27.42 -18.99 29.98
N THR A 201 27.01 -17.91 29.31
CA THR A 201 26.56 -17.78 27.93
C THR A 201 27.34 -18.66 26.94
N LYS A 202 26.67 -19.61 26.29
CA LYS A 202 27.15 -20.24 25.06
C LYS A 202 26.06 -20.15 24.00
N LYS A 203 26.17 -19.14 23.12
CA LYS A 203 25.39 -19.08 21.87
C LYS A 203 25.91 -20.19 20.96
N THR A 204 25.18 -21.30 20.87
CA THR A 204 25.37 -22.28 19.80
C THR A 204 24.60 -21.82 18.58
N ASN A 205 25.34 -21.47 17.52
CA ASN A 205 24.79 -21.36 16.17
C ASN A 205 24.25 -22.75 15.78
N VAL A 206 22.94 -22.87 15.62
CA VAL A 206 22.35 -24.03 14.94
C VAL A 206 22.14 -23.63 13.49
N ASN A 207 23.11 -24.01 12.67
CA ASN A 207 22.92 -24.16 11.23
C ASN A 207 22.41 -25.59 11.04
N MET A 208 21.18 -25.76 10.53
CA MET A 208 20.67 -27.09 10.20
C MET A 208 19.82 -27.02 8.94
N SER A 209 20.50 -27.16 7.82
CA SER A 209 19.94 -27.71 6.60
C SER A 209 19.63 -29.20 6.84
N GLU A 210 18.42 -29.51 7.29
CA GLU A 210 17.88 -30.87 7.21
C GLU A 210 16.59 -30.82 6.40
N ALA A 211 16.64 -31.41 5.20
CA ALA A 211 15.48 -31.72 4.40
C ALA A 211 14.78 -32.91 5.06
N ILE A 212 13.54 -32.70 5.51
CA ILE A 212 12.68 -33.78 5.99
C ILE A 212 12.15 -34.52 4.76
N ILE A 213 12.68 -35.70 4.49
CA ILE A 213 12.15 -36.61 3.46
C ILE A 213 10.90 -37.28 4.05
N PHE A 214 9.73 -37.02 3.46
CA PHE A 214 8.54 -37.82 3.73
C PHE A 214 8.62 -39.14 2.96
N PRO A 215 8.41 -40.31 3.59
CA PRO A 215 8.31 -41.56 2.87
C PRO A 215 7.00 -41.59 2.06
N GLY A 216 7.11 -41.45 0.75
CA GLY A 216 6.01 -41.71 -0.18
C GLY A 216 5.79 -43.21 -0.32
N ASN A 217 4.66 -43.71 0.17
CA ASN A 217 4.13 -45.02 -0.19
C ASN A 217 3.28 -44.84 -1.45
N PHE A 218 3.78 -45.29 -2.60
CA PHE A 218 2.98 -45.44 -3.82
C PHE A 218 2.36 -46.85 -3.79
N ASN A 219 1.03 -46.91 -3.80
CA ASN A 219 0.24 -48.03 -4.32
C ASN A 219 -0.47 -47.58 -5.59
#